data_AF-A0A971HV07-F1
#
_entry.id   AF-A0A971HV07-F1
#
_cell.length_a   1.000
_cell.length_b   1.000
_cell.length_c   1.000
_cell.angle_alpha   90.00
_cell.angle_beta   90.00
_cell.angle_gamma   90.00
#
_symmetry.space_group_name_H-M   'P 1'
#
loop_
_entity.id
_entity.type
_entity.pdbx_description
1 polymer ?
#
loop_
_entity_poly.entity_id
_entity_poly.type
_entity_poly.pdbx_seq_one_letter_code
_entity_poly.pdbx_strand_id
1 'polypeptide(L)'
;MSSHIKNIVIILLSLVIVGQFLWSGKKEAHVPLVQEQEETPAVTEPLALSELSLDNSMRTTLSLEFTSAVPQELLQAESPAEISPPVPGQWVWSNPYLLKFLAQKSLPLNMHYTVTLNATVFSDEIISGDRSKSLSTGAFALQECTLDELPSATGPDMIELEGRVRFNSAVNPENFLSAISLEEANGTAIDLDLRTNWVSSSLTFRSAPIRKTNDKRSLLFKVSPTLVMTHSNLSLGQEYTQEIVVHLDPELRLVDISADASKSQTSIELRFSTSVAAASLRKHLQITPGLDFTVSSHGRTATINGNFQPGSMYSLALMQGLTAEDGATLTAPFTTSLAMPNLEPSVDFAARGMFLPKDGAGQIAVEYVNTKSLELTVCRIFPNNLVALFQDYGYSVFDDDYAGDWVPEHLGSEIFRTT
;
A
#
# COMPACT_ATOMS: atom_id res chain seq x y z
N MET A 1 35.08 -67.17 -0.56
CA MET A 1 35.87 -66.56 0.53
C MET A 1 35.07 -65.41 1.16
N SER A 2 33.89 -65.72 1.72
CA SER A 2 32.71 -64.82 1.66
C SER A 2 31.69 -64.99 2.81
N SER A 3 32.10 -65.36 4.02
CA SER A 3 31.15 -65.47 5.15
C SER A 3 31.80 -65.13 6.50
N HIS A 4 33.03 -65.58 6.73
CA HIS A 4 33.74 -65.31 7.98
C HIS A 4 34.11 -63.83 8.21
N ILE A 5 34.34 -63.04 7.16
CA ILE A 5 34.66 -61.61 7.30
C ILE A 5 33.42 -60.78 7.71
N LYS A 6 32.21 -61.15 7.25
CA LYS A 6 30.96 -60.48 7.65
C LYS A 6 30.62 -60.68 9.12
N ASN A 7 30.83 -61.89 9.65
CA ASN A 7 30.52 -62.19 11.06
C ASN A 7 31.50 -61.52 12.03
N ILE A 8 32.77 -61.33 11.64
CA ILE A 8 33.77 -60.62 12.46
C ILE A 8 33.46 -59.11 12.55
N VAL A 9 32.99 -58.49 11.46
CA VAL A 9 32.63 -57.06 11.43
C VAL A 9 31.38 -56.77 12.27
N ILE A 10 30.40 -57.68 12.30
CA ILE A 10 29.17 -57.53 13.12
C ILE A 10 29.50 -57.65 14.61
N ILE A 11 30.41 -58.54 15.00
CA ILE A 11 30.87 -58.69 16.40
C ILE A 11 31.66 -57.45 16.85
N LEU A 12 32.48 -56.88 15.96
CA LEU A 12 33.20 -55.62 16.23
C LEU A 12 32.26 -54.42 16.38
N LEU A 13 31.21 -54.31 15.55
CA LEU A 13 30.21 -53.24 15.64
C LEU A 13 29.34 -53.33 16.91
N SER A 14 29.02 -54.53 17.37
CA SER A 14 28.24 -54.72 18.60
C SER A 14 29.05 -54.44 19.88
N LEU A 15 30.36 -54.71 19.88
CA LEU A 15 31.25 -54.32 20.99
C LEU A 15 31.46 -52.79 21.10
N VAL A 16 31.46 -52.07 19.97
CA VAL A 16 31.55 -50.59 19.97
C VAL A 16 30.27 -49.95 20.52
N ILE A 17 29.10 -50.54 20.27
CA ILE A 17 27.80 -50.06 20.79
C ILE A 17 27.70 -50.28 22.32
N VAL A 18 28.18 -51.41 22.84
CA VAL A 18 28.20 -51.68 24.30
C VAL A 18 29.23 -50.81 25.03
N GLY A 19 30.38 -50.49 24.39
CA GLY A 19 31.39 -49.58 24.94
C GLY A 19 30.91 -48.13 25.05
N GLN A 20 30.11 -47.65 24.09
CA GLN A 20 29.51 -46.31 24.13
C GLN A 20 28.41 -46.20 25.19
N PHE A 21 27.67 -47.29 25.44
CA PHE A 21 26.63 -47.32 26.49
C PHE A 21 27.22 -47.34 27.91
N LEU A 22 28.38 -47.96 28.12
CA LEU A 22 29.05 -48.01 29.42
C LEU A 22 29.87 -46.75 29.76
N TRP A 23 30.28 -45.95 28.76
CA TRP A 23 31.00 -44.69 29.00
C TRP A 23 30.08 -43.49 29.24
N SER A 24 28.80 -43.57 28.84
CA SER A 24 27.80 -42.53 29.12
C SER A 24 27.20 -42.62 30.55
N GLY A 25 27.55 -43.67 31.32
CA GLY A 25 26.99 -43.95 32.65
C GLY A 25 27.74 -43.38 33.86
N LYS A 26 28.76 -42.53 33.69
CA LYS A 26 29.48 -41.92 34.82
C LYS A 26 29.87 -40.47 34.56
N LYS A 27 29.02 -39.55 35.00
CA LYS A 27 29.37 -38.23 35.56
C LYS A 27 28.11 -37.65 36.23
N GLU A 28 27.84 -38.12 37.45
CA GLU A 28 26.99 -37.38 38.37
C GLU A 28 27.78 -36.17 38.88
N ALA A 29 27.41 -34.98 38.44
CA ALA A 29 27.73 -33.74 39.14
C ALA A 29 26.45 -33.31 39.87
N HIS A 30 26.54 -33.16 41.20
CA HIS A 30 25.45 -32.76 42.06
C HIS A 30 24.88 -31.39 41.61
N VAL A 31 23.63 -31.40 41.15
CA VAL A 31 22.78 -30.21 41.05
C VAL A 31 21.93 -30.19 42.32
N PRO A 32 21.86 -29.07 43.07
CA PRO A 32 21.06 -29.02 44.27
C PRO A 32 19.57 -29.18 43.91
N LEU A 33 18.85 -29.91 44.76
CA LEU A 33 17.39 -30.08 44.72
C LEU A 33 16.71 -28.69 44.64
N VAL A 34 16.26 -28.33 43.45
CA VAL A 34 15.18 -27.37 43.27
C VAL A 34 13.92 -28.12 43.65
N GLN A 35 13.25 -27.65 44.70
CA GLN A 35 11.94 -28.12 45.11
C GLN A 35 11.00 -28.09 43.89
N GLU A 36 10.21 -29.15 43.71
CA GLU A 36 9.03 -29.12 42.84
C GLU A 36 8.21 -27.88 43.21
N GLN A 37 8.34 -26.82 42.40
CA GLN A 37 7.28 -25.86 42.28
C GLN A 37 6.18 -26.60 41.54
N GLU A 38 5.07 -26.82 42.25
CA GLU A 38 3.78 -27.16 41.66
C GLU A 38 3.64 -26.41 40.33
N GLU A 39 3.44 -27.16 39.24
CA GLU A 39 3.03 -26.59 37.97
C GLU A 39 1.78 -25.75 38.25
N THR A 40 1.97 -24.43 38.30
CA THR A 40 0.87 -23.49 38.08
C THR A 40 0.21 -23.94 36.79
N PRO A 41 -1.10 -24.27 36.77
CA PRO A 41 -1.76 -24.63 35.54
C PRO A 41 -1.52 -23.48 34.56
N ALA A 42 -1.00 -23.81 33.38
CA ALA A 42 -0.98 -22.85 32.28
C ALA A 42 -2.37 -22.24 32.22
N VAL A 43 -2.47 -20.93 32.43
CA VAL A 43 -3.74 -20.22 32.30
C VAL A 43 -4.10 -20.36 30.83
N THR A 44 -4.89 -21.38 30.49
CA THR A 44 -5.49 -21.52 29.18
C THR A 44 -6.36 -20.29 29.03
N GLU A 45 -5.89 -19.30 28.26
CA GLU A 45 -6.71 -18.13 28.00
C GLU A 45 -8.05 -18.63 27.43
N PRO A 46 -9.17 -18.22 28.05
CA PRO A 46 -10.46 -18.76 27.65
C PRO A 46 -10.71 -18.36 26.20
N LEU A 47 -11.23 -19.32 25.42
CA LEU A 47 -11.48 -19.11 24.00
C LEU A 47 -12.54 -18.02 23.84
N ALA A 48 -12.19 -16.92 23.20
CA ALA A 48 -13.06 -15.78 22.98
C ALA A 48 -12.87 -15.22 21.58
N LEU A 49 -13.90 -14.53 21.08
CA LEU A 49 -13.78 -13.74 19.86
C LEU A 49 -13.01 -12.45 20.13
N SER A 50 -11.85 -12.33 19.48
CA SER A 50 -11.02 -11.12 19.56
C SER A 50 -11.53 -10.07 18.59
N GLU A 51 -11.41 -10.34 17.29
CA GLU A 51 -11.58 -9.36 16.23
C GLU A 51 -12.36 -9.91 15.03
N LEU A 52 -13.04 -9.01 14.34
CA LEU A 52 -13.66 -9.25 13.05
C LEU A 52 -13.16 -8.17 12.07
N SER A 53 -12.55 -8.59 10.98
CA SER A 53 -12.02 -7.69 9.94
C SER A 53 -12.50 -8.09 8.54
N LEU A 54 -12.37 -7.14 7.60
CA LEU A 54 -12.71 -7.31 6.18
C LEU A 54 -11.49 -6.91 5.36
N ASP A 55 -11.17 -7.69 4.33
CA ASP A 55 -10.12 -7.31 3.39
C ASP A 55 -10.46 -5.99 2.68
N ASN A 56 -9.52 -5.06 2.68
CA ASN A 56 -9.78 -3.73 2.15
C ASN A 56 -9.77 -3.68 0.61
N SER A 57 -9.08 -4.62 -0.05
CA SER A 57 -8.84 -4.59 -1.50
C SER A 57 -10.07 -5.04 -2.30
N MET A 58 -10.67 -6.18 -1.95
CA MET A 58 -11.79 -6.74 -2.70
C MET A 58 -13.09 -6.81 -1.91
N ARG A 59 -13.03 -6.67 -0.57
CA ARG A 59 -14.17 -6.84 0.34
C ARG A 59 -14.86 -8.19 0.12
N THR A 60 -14.10 -9.25 -0.12
CA THR A 60 -14.62 -10.60 -0.34
C THR A 60 -14.30 -11.55 0.82
N THR A 61 -13.45 -11.15 1.76
CA THR A 61 -12.95 -12.02 2.84
C THR A 61 -13.19 -11.37 4.20
N LEU A 62 -14.07 -11.98 4.99
CA LEU A 62 -14.18 -11.66 6.42
C LEU A 62 -13.22 -12.55 7.20
N SER A 63 -12.55 -11.99 8.19
CA SER A 63 -11.63 -12.71 9.08
C SER A 63 -12.09 -12.57 10.51
N LEU A 64 -12.28 -13.70 11.19
CA LEU A 64 -12.73 -13.79 12.57
C LEU A 64 -11.62 -14.44 13.40
N GLU A 65 -11.11 -13.68 14.36
CA GLU A 65 -9.94 -14.03 15.16
C GLU A 65 -10.33 -14.48 16.58
N PHE A 66 -9.62 -15.50 17.08
CA PHE A 66 -9.83 -16.07 18.40
C PHE A 66 -8.62 -15.81 19.31
N THR A 67 -8.88 -15.57 20.60
CA THR A 67 -7.84 -15.32 21.61
C THR A 67 -6.98 -16.56 21.90
N SER A 68 -7.53 -17.75 21.73
CA SER A 68 -6.83 -19.03 21.91
C SER A 68 -7.16 -20.02 20.80
N ALA A 69 -6.42 -21.13 20.74
CA ALA A 69 -6.59 -22.13 19.69
C ALA A 69 -7.94 -22.83 19.81
N VAL A 70 -8.71 -22.83 18.73
CA VAL A 70 -9.97 -23.57 18.64
C VAL A 70 -9.67 -25.08 18.61
N PRO A 71 -10.36 -25.89 19.45
CA PRO A 71 -10.19 -27.35 19.49
C PRO A 71 -10.37 -28.01 18.12
N GLN A 72 -9.54 -29.02 17.83
CA GLN A 72 -9.44 -29.63 16.51
C GLN A 72 -10.75 -30.24 16.02
N GLU A 73 -11.62 -30.67 16.93
CA GLU A 73 -12.94 -31.24 16.65
C GLU A 73 -13.89 -30.18 16.04
N LEU A 74 -13.74 -28.91 16.43
CA LEU A 74 -14.61 -27.82 15.99
C LEU A 74 -14.18 -27.25 14.63
N LEU A 75 -12.93 -27.47 14.23
CA LEU A 75 -12.39 -27.00 12.94
C LEU A 75 -13.05 -27.68 11.73
N GLN A 76 -13.76 -28.79 11.93
CA GLN A 76 -14.46 -29.55 10.87
C GLN A 76 -15.93 -29.16 10.72
N ALA A 77 -16.43 -28.18 11.48
CA ALA A 77 -17.82 -27.75 11.40
C ALA A 77 -18.11 -27.06 10.05
N GLU A 78 -19.16 -27.51 9.34
CA GLU A 78 -19.56 -26.94 8.05
C GLU A 78 -20.09 -25.50 8.16
N SER A 79 -20.75 -25.18 9.28
CA SER A 79 -21.37 -23.87 9.55
C SER A 79 -20.94 -23.32 10.91
N PRO A 80 -19.68 -22.91 11.06
CA PRO A 80 -19.15 -22.43 12.35
C PRO A 80 -19.76 -21.09 12.79
N ALA A 81 -20.25 -20.29 11.85
CA ALA A 81 -20.84 -18.98 12.12
C ALA A 81 -21.90 -18.59 11.07
N GLU A 82 -22.75 -17.64 11.44
CA GLU A 82 -23.77 -17.04 10.59
C GLU A 82 -23.48 -15.56 10.36
N ILE A 83 -23.83 -15.06 9.17
CA ILE A 83 -23.65 -13.65 8.78
C ILE A 83 -25.02 -13.04 8.55
N SER A 84 -25.26 -11.88 9.17
CA SER A 84 -26.46 -11.07 8.97
C SER A 84 -26.10 -9.67 8.46
N PRO A 85 -26.64 -9.21 7.32
CA PRO A 85 -27.53 -9.95 6.42
C PRO A 85 -26.81 -11.13 5.71
N PRO A 86 -27.54 -12.16 5.24
CA PRO A 86 -26.95 -13.34 4.62
C PRO A 86 -26.10 -13.02 3.38
N VAL A 87 -24.88 -13.54 3.35
CA VAL A 87 -23.95 -13.40 2.22
C VAL A 87 -23.66 -14.79 1.64
N PRO A 88 -23.76 -14.99 0.31
CA PRO A 88 -23.31 -16.23 -0.32
C PRO A 88 -21.78 -16.37 -0.26
N GLY A 89 -21.30 -17.49 0.27
CA GLY A 89 -19.86 -17.75 0.44
C GLY A 89 -19.61 -19.04 1.19
N GLN A 90 -18.35 -19.22 1.62
CA GLN A 90 -17.89 -20.42 2.32
C GLN A 90 -16.99 -20.07 3.49
N TRP A 91 -17.11 -20.83 4.58
CA TRP A 91 -16.23 -20.73 5.74
C TRP A 91 -14.99 -21.61 5.55
N VAL A 92 -13.82 -21.06 5.86
CA VAL A 92 -12.53 -21.74 5.73
C VAL A 92 -11.66 -21.38 6.92
N TRP A 93 -11.18 -22.40 7.64
CA TRP A 93 -10.16 -22.22 8.66
C TRP A 93 -8.79 -22.01 8.00
N SER A 94 -8.13 -20.89 8.31
CA SER A 94 -6.73 -20.69 7.89
C SER A 94 -5.77 -21.37 8.86
N ASN A 95 -6.07 -21.24 10.16
CA ASN A 95 -5.36 -21.88 11.26
C ASN A 95 -6.31 -21.95 12.49
N PRO A 96 -5.93 -22.60 13.61
CA PRO A 96 -6.81 -22.72 14.78
C PRO A 96 -7.23 -21.41 15.46
N TYR A 97 -6.66 -20.26 15.07
CA TYR A 97 -6.97 -18.94 15.63
C TYR A 97 -7.75 -18.06 14.65
N LEU A 98 -7.90 -18.49 13.39
CA LEU A 98 -8.38 -17.63 12.30
C LEU A 98 -9.37 -18.38 11.40
N LEU A 99 -10.64 -17.98 11.50
CA LEU A 99 -11.72 -18.41 10.65
C LEU A 99 -11.99 -17.34 9.59
N LYS A 100 -11.99 -17.73 8.31
CA LYS A 100 -12.30 -16.83 7.20
C LYS A 100 -13.62 -17.17 6.55
N PHE A 101 -14.36 -16.16 6.11
CA PHE A 101 -15.48 -16.32 5.20
C PHE A 101 -15.11 -15.75 3.83
N LEU A 102 -15.15 -16.59 2.80
CA LEU A 102 -14.89 -16.23 1.41
C LEU A 102 -16.23 -16.01 0.70
N ALA A 103 -16.61 -14.74 0.52
CA ALA A 103 -17.80 -14.34 -0.20
C ALA A 103 -17.63 -14.54 -1.71
N GLN A 104 -18.70 -14.98 -2.38
CA GLN A 104 -18.70 -15.17 -3.84
C GLN A 104 -18.63 -13.85 -4.62
N LYS A 105 -19.05 -12.75 -3.98
CA LYS A 105 -19.04 -11.40 -4.53
C LYS A 105 -18.56 -10.42 -3.46
N SER A 106 -17.99 -9.30 -3.91
CA SER A 106 -17.61 -8.19 -3.03
C SER A 106 -18.80 -7.75 -2.18
N LEU A 107 -18.59 -7.62 -0.87
CA LEU A 107 -19.58 -7.10 0.05
C LEU A 107 -19.90 -5.65 -0.35
N PRO A 108 -21.18 -5.29 -0.52
CA PRO A 108 -21.61 -3.93 -0.84
C PRO A 108 -21.15 -2.95 0.25
N LEU A 109 -20.80 -1.74 -0.18
CA LEU A 109 -20.47 -0.61 0.72
C LEU A 109 -21.70 -0.12 1.49
N ASN A 110 -21.46 0.59 2.60
CA ASN A 110 -22.46 1.16 3.50
C ASN A 110 -23.45 0.14 4.08
N MET A 111 -22.96 -1.04 4.45
CA MET A 111 -23.74 -2.13 5.03
C MET A 111 -23.16 -2.52 6.39
N HIS A 112 -24.04 -2.84 7.32
CA HIS A 112 -23.65 -3.38 8.62
C HIS A 112 -23.79 -4.90 8.58
N TYR A 113 -22.70 -5.59 8.86
CA TYR A 113 -22.65 -7.04 8.99
C TYR A 113 -22.43 -7.42 10.44
N THR A 114 -23.18 -8.40 10.90
CA THR A 114 -22.92 -9.07 12.18
C THR A 114 -22.62 -10.53 11.90
N VAL A 115 -21.47 -10.98 12.39
CA VAL A 115 -21.05 -12.37 12.36
C VAL A 115 -21.27 -12.95 13.74
N THR A 116 -22.02 -14.05 13.83
CA THR A 116 -22.36 -14.71 15.10
C THR A 116 -21.93 -16.17 15.04
N LEU A 117 -21.14 -16.63 16.02
CA LEU A 117 -20.74 -18.02 16.12
C LEU A 117 -21.94 -18.93 16.41
N ASN A 118 -22.02 -20.06 15.71
CA ASN A 118 -23.10 -21.01 15.89
C ASN A 118 -23.03 -21.66 17.29
N ALA A 119 -24.11 -21.54 18.06
CA ALA A 119 -24.21 -22.08 19.42
C ALA A 119 -24.14 -23.62 19.49
N THR A 120 -24.44 -24.30 18.39
CA THR A 120 -24.34 -25.77 18.30
C THR A 120 -22.90 -26.23 18.15
N VAL A 121 -22.06 -25.41 17.50
CA VAL A 121 -20.64 -25.71 17.29
C VAL A 121 -19.81 -25.24 18.48
N PHE A 122 -20.09 -24.03 18.95
CA PHE A 122 -19.40 -23.43 20.08
C PHE A 122 -20.39 -23.33 21.24
N SER A 123 -20.32 -24.16 22.28
CA SER A 123 -21.21 -24.02 23.44
C SER A 123 -20.77 -22.86 24.35
N ASP A 124 -21.62 -22.44 25.29
CA ASP A 124 -21.29 -21.40 26.29
C ASP A 124 -20.23 -21.85 27.30
N GLU A 125 -19.92 -23.15 27.35
CA GLU A 125 -18.82 -23.70 28.12
C GLU A 125 -17.47 -23.56 27.38
N ILE A 126 -17.51 -23.41 26.06
CA ILE A 126 -16.34 -23.34 25.18
C ILE A 126 -15.94 -21.89 24.92
N ILE A 127 -16.91 -21.01 24.60
CA ILE A 127 -16.65 -19.60 24.34
C ILE A 127 -16.89 -18.77 25.59
N SER A 128 -15.91 -17.97 25.97
CA SER A 128 -16.07 -16.88 26.93
C SER A 128 -16.39 -15.55 26.22
N GLY A 129 -17.32 -14.77 26.78
CA GLY A 129 -17.65 -13.43 26.28
C GLY A 129 -18.63 -13.41 25.10
N ASP A 130 -18.57 -12.31 24.32
CA ASP A 130 -19.49 -12.09 23.21
C ASP A 130 -19.23 -13.06 22.05
N ARG A 131 -20.33 -13.60 21.52
CA ARG A 131 -20.33 -14.58 20.41
C ARG A 131 -20.56 -13.93 19.05
N SER A 132 -20.74 -12.62 19.05
CA SER A 132 -20.99 -11.82 17.87
C SER A 132 -20.00 -10.66 17.78
N LYS A 133 -19.61 -10.36 16.55
CA LYS A 133 -18.87 -9.15 16.21
C LYS A 133 -19.55 -8.51 15.01
N SER A 134 -19.53 -7.19 14.98
CA SER A 134 -20.12 -6.42 13.89
C SER A 134 -19.06 -5.59 13.20
N LEU A 135 -19.23 -5.42 11.90
CA LEU A 135 -18.45 -4.50 11.10
C LEU A 135 -19.35 -3.70 10.17
N SER A 136 -18.81 -2.61 9.65
CA SER A 136 -19.42 -1.82 8.60
C SER A 136 -18.55 -1.85 7.36
N THR A 137 -19.13 -2.15 6.21
CA THR A 137 -18.49 -1.86 4.95
C THR A 137 -18.53 -0.35 4.76
N GLY A 138 -17.37 0.27 4.49
CA GLY A 138 -17.25 1.74 4.42
C GLY A 138 -18.23 2.41 3.46
N ALA A 139 -18.36 3.73 3.52
CA ALA A 139 -19.24 4.48 2.63
C ALA A 139 -18.60 4.74 1.25
N PHE A 140 -19.40 5.09 0.24
CA PHE A 140 -18.88 5.70 -0.97
C PHE A 140 -18.30 7.07 -0.65
N ALA A 141 -17.05 7.32 -1.02
CA ALA A 141 -16.36 8.54 -0.64
C ALA A 141 -15.49 9.07 -1.77
N LEU A 142 -15.48 10.39 -1.90
CA LEU A 142 -14.42 11.14 -2.56
C LEU A 142 -13.21 11.09 -1.62
N GLN A 143 -12.13 10.46 -2.07
CA GLN A 143 -10.89 10.30 -1.32
C GLN A 143 -9.98 11.51 -1.50
N GLU A 144 -9.95 12.06 -2.70
CA GLU A 144 -9.00 13.11 -3.06
C GLU A 144 -9.56 13.96 -4.21
N CYS A 145 -9.35 15.27 -4.13
CA CYS A 145 -9.60 16.18 -5.23
C CYS A 145 -8.42 17.16 -5.34
N THR A 146 -7.74 17.13 -6.48
CA THR A 146 -6.71 18.09 -6.82
C THR A 146 -7.21 18.99 -7.94
N LEU A 147 -6.83 20.27 -7.87
CA LEU A 147 -7.15 21.28 -8.88
C LEU A 147 -5.87 22.05 -9.17
N ASP A 148 -5.38 21.90 -10.39
CA ASP A 148 -4.15 22.53 -10.84
C ASP A 148 -4.46 23.61 -11.88
N GLU A 149 -3.86 24.79 -11.71
CA GLU A 149 -3.92 25.85 -12.71
C GLU A 149 -2.94 25.55 -13.84
N LEU A 150 -3.46 25.41 -15.06
CA LEU A 150 -2.69 25.25 -16.28
C LEU A 150 -2.76 26.51 -17.15
N PRO A 151 -1.70 26.84 -17.90
CA PRO A 151 -1.77 27.88 -18.93
C PRO A 151 -2.77 27.50 -20.01
N SER A 152 -3.58 28.46 -20.48
CA SER A 152 -4.46 28.25 -21.63
C SER A 152 -3.80 28.75 -22.92
N ALA A 153 -4.01 28.02 -24.02
CA ALA A 153 -3.57 28.45 -25.34
C ALA A 153 -4.32 29.68 -25.88
N THR A 154 -5.40 30.10 -25.20
CA THR A 154 -6.22 31.26 -25.59
C THR A 154 -5.59 32.62 -25.26
N GLY A 155 -4.62 32.67 -24.35
CA GLY A 155 -3.90 33.89 -24.01
C GLY A 155 -3.03 33.75 -22.76
N PRO A 156 -2.05 34.66 -22.56
CA PRO A 156 -1.12 34.58 -21.43
C PRO A 156 -1.81 34.80 -20.07
N ASP A 157 -2.86 35.63 -20.01
CA ASP A 157 -3.66 35.84 -18.80
C ASP A 157 -4.83 34.88 -18.69
N MET A 158 -4.86 33.81 -19.50
CA MET A 158 -5.90 32.79 -19.49
C MET A 158 -5.34 31.50 -18.90
N ILE A 159 -6.08 30.91 -17.97
CA ILE A 159 -5.78 29.62 -17.38
C ILE A 159 -6.94 28.65 -17.61
N GLU A 160 -6.67 27.36 -17.47
CA GLU A 160 -7.69 26.34 -17.33
C GLU A 160 -7.41 25.56 -16.05
N LEU A 161 -8.44 25.17 -15.33
CA LEU A 161 -8.29 24.30 -14.17
C LEU A 161 -8.34 22.86 -14.63
N GLU A 162 -7.26 22.11 -14.40
CA GLU A 162 -7.26 20.65 -14.52
C GLU A 162 -7.55 20.04 -13.15
N GLY A 163 -8.64 19.30 -13.08
CA GLY A 163 -9.06 18.64 -11.85
C GLY A 163 -8.91 17.14 -11.93
N ARG A 164 -8.41 16.51 -10.87
CA ARG A 164 -8.44 15.06 -10.68
C ARG A 164 -9.21 14.74 -9.42
N VAL A 165 -10.24 13.92 -9.56
CA VAL A 165 -11.07 13.46 -8.44
C VAL A 165 -10.94 11.94 -8.32
N ARG A 166 -10.48 11.50 -7.15
CA ARG A 166 -10.35 10.08 -6.80
C ARG A 166 -11.42 9.67 -5.81
N PHE A 167 -12.07 8.57 -6.10
CA PHE A 167 -13.08 7.93 -5.27
C PHE A 167 -12.60 6.56 -4.81
N ASN A 168 -13.17 6.05 -3.73
CA ASN A 168 -12.91 4.69 -3.25
C ASN A 168 -13.66 3.60 -4.05
N SER A 169 -14.32 3.95 -5.15
CA SER A 169 -15.10 3.06 -6.01
C SER A 169 -15.20 3.64 -7.42
N ALA A 170 -15.50 2.78 -8.40
CA ALA A 170 -15.63 3.20 -9.78
C ALA A 170 -16.86 4.09 -10.00
N VAL A 171 -16.70 5.12 -10.82
CA VAL A 171 -17.74 6.09 -11.18
C VAL A 171 -17.85 6.17 -12.70
N ASN A 172 -19.08 6.30 -13.19
CA ASN A 172 -19.33 6.52 -14.62
C ASN A 172 -19.02 8.00 -14.96
N PRO A 173 -18.22 8.29 -16.00
CA PRO A 173 -17.87 9.66 -16.41
C PRO A 173 -19.09 10.57 -16.66
N GLU A 174 -20.13 10.10 -17.33
CA GLU A 174 -21.30 10.94 -17.66
C GLU A 174 -22.09 11.33 -16.40
N ASN A 175 -22.21 10.39 -15.45
CA ASN A 175 -22.82 10.66 -14.15
C ASN A 175 -21.97 11.64 -13.33
N PHE A 176 -20.64 11.51 -13.39
CA PHE A 176 -19.72 12.42 -12.74
C PHE A 176 -19.81 13.83 -13.32
N LEU A 177 -19.76 13.98 -14.66
CA LEU A 177 -19.88 15.28 -15.32
C LEU A 177 -21.20 15.98 -14.96
N SER A 178 -22.30 15.23 -14.89
CA SER A 178 -23.61 15.77 -14.50
C SER A 178 -23.72 16.12 -13.01
N ALA A 179 -22.80 15.62 -12.18
CA ALA A 179 -22.79 15.81 -10.73
C ALA A 179 -21.75 16.85 -10.26
N ILE A 180 -20.93 17.40 -11.15
CA ILE A 180 -19.95 18.42 -10.82
C ILE A 180 -20.36 19.79 -11.35
N SER A 181 -19.97 20.83 -10.64
CA SER A 181 -20.06 22.21 -11.15
C SER A 181 -18.84 23.03 -10.74
N LEU A 182 -18.53 24.04 -11.55
CA LEU A 182 -17.56 25.07 -11.24
C LEU A 182 -18.23 26.42 -11.46
N GLU A 183 -18.32 27.22 -10.41
CA GLU A 183 -19.05 28.49 -10.42
C GLU A 183 -18.18 29.62 -9.85
N GLU A 184 -18.28 30.82 -10.42
CA GLU A 184 -17.77 32.02 -9.74
C GLU A 184 -18.66 32.38 -8.55
N ALA A 185 -18.12 33.13 -7.57
CA ALA A 185 -18.89 33.64 -6.43
C ALA A 185 -20.14 34.47 -6.80
N ASN A 186 -20.20 35.01 -8.03
CA ASN A 186 -21.37 35.72 -8.56
C ASN A 186 -22.45 34.81 -9.17
N GLY A 187 -22.23 33.49 -9.20
CA GLY A 187 -23.13 32.49 -9.78
C GLY A 187 -22.91 32.17 -11.26
N THR A 188 -21.87 32.73 -11.90
CA THR A 188 -21.54 32.40 -13.30
C THR A 188 -20.95 30.99 -13.35
N ALA A 189 -21.60 30.08 -14.07
CA ALA A 189 -21.08 28.74 -14.31
C ALA A 189 -19.93 28.76 -15.33
N ILE A 190 -18.92 27.93 -15.08
CA ILE A 190 -17.78 27.69 -15.98
C ILE A 190 -17.91 26.25 -16.47
N ASP A 191 -17.94 26.09 -17.80
CA ASP A 191 -18.06 24.78 -18.41
C ASP A 191 -16.88 23.87 -18.05
N LEU A 192 -17.17 22.58 -17.84
CA LEU A 192 -16.20 21.54 -17.54
C LEU A 192 -16.29 20.45 -18.60
N ASP A 193 -15.13 19.98 -19.06
CA ASP A 193 -15.01 18.85 -19.98
C ASP A 193 -14.23 17.72 -19.33
N LEU A 194 -14.71 16.49 -19.47
CA LEU A 194 -13.97 15.33 -19.00
C LEU A 194 -12.81 14.97 -19.93
N ARG A 195 -11.68 14.61 -19.31
CA ARG A 195 -10.52 14.02 -19.97
C ARG A 195 -10.56 12.49 -19.88
N THR A 196 -11.21 11.96 -18.85
CA THR A 196 -11.47 10.54 -18.68
C THR A 196 -12.85 10.18 -19.25
N ASN A 197 -12.90 9.26 -20.21
CA ASN A 197 -14.14 8.82 -20.86
C ASN A 197 -14.45 7.32 -20.64
N TRP A 198 -13.81 6.68 -19.66
CA TRP A 198 -14.09 5.31 -19.22
C TRP A 198 -14.46 5.26 -17.73
N VAL A 199 -15.17 4.22 -17.32
CA VAL A 199 -15.49 3.95 -15.91
C VAL A 199 -14.18 3.80 -15.12
N SER A 200 -14.00 4.65 -14.11
CA SER A 200 -12.75 4.74 -13.34
C SER A 200 -13.05 5.22 -11.92
N SER A 201 -12.18 4.86 -10.97
CA SER A 201 -12.17 5.46 -9.62
C SER A 201 -11.41 6.79 -9.59
N SER A 202 -10.65 7.12 -10.64
CA SER A 202 -9.96 8.41 -10.81
C SER A 202 -10.43 9.06 -12.11
N LEU A 203 -11.10 10.20 -12.01
CA LEU A 203 -11.64 10.95 -13.13
C LEU A 203 -10.95 12.31 -13.24
N THR A 204 -10.52 12.66 -14.45
CA THR A 204 -9.89 13.94 -14.76
C THR A 204 -10.82 14.80 -15.60
N PHE A 205 -10.87 16.09 -15.30
CA PHE A 205 -11.62 17.10 -16.05
C PHE A 205 -10.79 18.36 -16.28
N ARG A 206 -11.24 19.21 -17.20
CA ARG A 206 -10.62 20.52 -17.48
C ARG A 206 -11.72 21.56 -17.64
N SER A 207 -11.54 22.74 -17.06
CA SER A 207 -12.46 23.85 -17.26
C SER A 207 -12.31 24.49 -18.64
N ALA A 208 -13.32 25.26 -19.04
CA ALA A 208 -13.16 26.29 -20.05
C ALA A 208 -12.12 27.33 -19.60
N PRO A 209 -11.51 28.09 -20.53
CA PRO A 209 -10.56 29.14 -20.22
C PRO A 209 -11.11 30.21 -19.27
N ILE A 210 -10.40 30.45 -18.18
CA ILE A 210 -10.70 31.44 -17.14
C ILE A 210 -9.66 32.56 -17.25
N ARG A 211 -10.12 33.79 -17.39
CA ARG A 211 -9.24 34.96 -17.40
C ARG A 211 -8.77 35.28 -15.99
N LYS A 212 -7.48 35.51 -15.78
CA LYS A 212 -6.92 36.06 -14.52
C LYS A 212 -7.04 37.58 -14.54
N THR A 213 -7.38 38.14 -13.39
CA THR A 213 -7.51 39.60 -13.16
C THR A 213 -6.75 39.97 -11.91
N ASN A 214 -6.34 41.23 -11.75
CA ASN A 214 -5.68 41.69 -10.53
C ASN A 214 -6.57 41.53 -9.29
N ASP A 215 -7.89 41.64 -9.47
CA ASP A 215 -8.86 41.39 -8.40
C ASP A 215 -8.94 39.89 -8.09
N LYS A 216 -8.90 39.58 -6.80
CA LYS A 216 -9.11 38.23 -6.27
C LYS A 216 -10.55 37.81 -6.48
N ARG A 217 -10.73 36.67 -7.14
CA ARG A 217 -12.03 36.02 -7.32
C ARG A 217 -11.97 34.60 -6.81
N SER A 218 -13.03 34.17 -6.16
CA SER A 218 -13.20 32.79 -5.71
C SER A 218 -14.06 32.02 -6.70
N LEU A 219 -13.58 30.86 -7.11
CA LEU A 219 -14.31 29.83 -7.83
C LEU A 219 -14.68 28.73 -6.85
N LEU A 220 -15.85 28.15 -7.03
CA LEU A 220 -16.38 27.10 -6.17
C LEU A 220 -16.60 25.85 -7.00
N PHE A 221 -15.75 24.85 -6.79
CA PHE A 221 -15.93 23.52 -7.35
C PHE A 221 -16.81 22.70 -6.41
N LYS A 222 -17.83 22.04 -6.95
CA LYS A 222 -18.77 21.20 -6.19
C LYS A 222 -18.88 19.81 -6.79
N VAL A 223 -19.08 18.81 -5.94
CA VAL A 223 -19.51 17.46 -6.32
C VAL A 223 -20.78 17.14 -5.54
N SER A 224 -21.86 16.84 -6.28
CA SER A 224 -23.19 16.61 -5.72
C SER A 224 -23.23 15.37 -4.80
N PRO A 225 -23.96 15.44 -3.67
CA PRO A 225 -24.22 14.27 -2.82
C PRO A 225 -25.00 13.16 -3.53
N THR A 226 -25.63 13.47 -4.67
CA THR A 226 -26.42 12.52 -5.46
C THR A 226 -25.58 11.68 -6.43
N LEU A 227 -24.28 11.96 -6.57
CA LEU A 227 -23.39 11.15 -7.41
C LEU A 227 -23.41 9.70 -6.94
N VAL A 228 -23.67 8.77 -7.85
CA VAL A 228 -23.70 7.33 -7.57
C VAL A 228 -22.50 6.60 -8.15
N MET A 229 -22.06 5.55 -7.46
CA MET A 229 -21.05 4.64 -8.00
C MET A 229 -21.59 3.78 -9.15
N THR A 230 -20.71 3.20 -9.96
CA THR A 230 -21.11 2.29 -11.03
C THR A 230 -21.68 0.98 -10.46
N HIS A 231 -22.75 0.47 -11.07
CA HIS A 231 -23.43 -0.79 -10.70
C HIS A 231 -24.05 -0.84 -9.29
N SER A 232 -24.26 0.32 -8.65
CA SER A 232 -24.97 0.42 -7.37
C SER A 232 -25.72 1.76 -7.29
N ASN A 233 -26.76 1.81 -6.46
CA ASN A 233 -27.53 3.04 -6.19
C ASN A 233 -26.99 3.81 -4.98
N LEU A 234 -25.82 3.43 -4.45
CA LEU A 234 -25.21 4.13 -3.33
C LEU A 234 -24.64 5.46 -3.80
N SER A 235 -25.16 6.55 -3.22
CA SER A 235 -24.74 7.91 -3.52
C SER A 235 -23.62 8.39 -2.59
N LEU A 236 -22.95 9.48 -2.97
CA LEU A 236 -21.88 10.11 -2.20
C LEU A 236 -22.39 10.58 -0.82
N GLY A 237 -23.67 10.96 -0.74
CA GLY A 237 -24.38 11.27 0.50
C GLY A 237 -24.02 12.62 1.13
N GLN A 238 -22.92 13.22 0.72
CA GLN A 238 -22.44 14.53 1.16
C GLN A 238 -21.95 15.36 -0.03
N GLU A 239 -22.23 16.66 -0.01
CA GLU A 239 -21.71 17.58 -1.01
C GLU A 239 -20.23 17.84 -0.73
N TYR A 240 -19.39 17.63 -1.73
CA TYR A 240 -18.01 18.09 -1.66
C TYR A 240 -17.94 19.49 -2.24
N THR A 241 -17.25 20.40 -1.54
CA THR A 241 -17.04 21.77 -2.01
C THR A 241 -15.59 22.16 -1.82
N GLN A 242 -14.98 22.77 -2.84
CA GLN A 242 -13.62 23.30 -2.80
C GLN A 242 -13.58 24.70 -3.41
N GLU A 243 -13.05 25.65 -2.64
CA GLU A 243 -12.86 27.03 -3.07
C GLU A 243 -11.47 27.22 -3.68
N ILE A 244 -11.40 27.90 -4.82
CA ILE A 244 -10.16 28.22 -5.55
C ILE A 244 -10.09 29.73 -5.74
N VAL A 245 -9.03 30.36 -5.24
CA VAL A 245 -8.82 31.81 -5.42
C VAL A 245 -7.96 32.07 -6.65
N VAL A 246 -8.54 32.70 -7.67
CA VAL A 246 -7.88 33.08 -8.92
C VAL A 246 -7.62 34.58 -8.94
N HIS A 247 -6.37 34.96 -9.19
CA HIS A 247 -5.95 36.33 -9.47
C HIS A 247 -4.63 36.35 -10.22
N LEU A 248 -4.40 37.43 -10.97
CA LEU A 248 -3.12 37.76 -11.57
C LEU A 248 -2.25 38.45 -10.53
N ASP A 249 -1.20 37.76 -10.08
CA ASP A 249 -0.16 38.33 -9.23
C ASP A 249 1.04 38.67 -10.11
N PRO A 250 1.44 39.94 -10.25
CA PRO A 250 2.59 40.31 -11.07
C PRO A 250 3.93 39.81 -10.49
N GLU A 251 3.96 39.43 -9.21
CA GLU A 251 5.16 38.92 -8.55
C GLU A 251 5.19 37.38 -8.59
N LEU A 252 6.18 36.85 -9.31
CA LEU A 252 6.46 35.41 -9.30
C LEU A 252 7.13 35.04 -7.97
N ARG A 253 6.56 34.08 -7.26
CA ARG A 253 7.07 33.58 -5.98
C ARG A 253 7.25 32.08 -6.03
N LEU A 254 8.31 31.57 -5.41
CA LEU A 254 8.42 30.17 -5.06
C LEU A 254 7.56 29.95 -3.80
N VAL A 255 6.52 29.13 -3.93
CA VAL A 255 5.56 28.82 -2.87
C VAL A 255 6.02 27.63 -2.05
N ASP A 256 6.65 26.65 -2.69
CA ASP A 256 7.03 25.40 -2.05
C ASP A 256 8.25 24.77 -2.70
N ILE A 257 8.93 23.95 -1.91
CA ILE A 257 10.06 23.16 -2.35
C ILE A 257 10.07 21.82 -1.62
N SER A 258 10.13 20.74 -2.39
CA SER A 258 10.32 19.38 -1.88
C SER A 258 11.42 18.68 -2.65
N ALA A 259 12.07 17.72 -1.99
CA ALA A 259 13.02 16.81 -2.63
C ALA A 259 12.53 15.39 -2.43
N ASP A 260 12.69 14.59 -3.47
CA ASP A 260 12.44 13.15 -3.42
C ASP A 260 13.73 12.42 -3.82
N ALA A 261 13.99 11.31 -3.13
CA ALA A 261 15.08 10.42 -3.46
C ALA A 261 14.62 8.96 -3.33
N SER A 262 14.70 8.25 -4.46
CA SER A 262 14.45 6.82 -4.56
C SER A 262 15.68 6.11 -5.14
N LYS A 263 15.64 4.77 -5.21
CA LYS A 263 16.72 3.98 -5.82
C LYS A 263 16.94 4.33 -7.30
N SER A 264 15.87 4.68 -8.03
CA SER A 264 15.91 4.87 -9.48
C SER A 264 16.01 6.34 -9.89
N GLN A 265 15.51 7.26 -9.06
CA GLN A 265 15.41 8.68 -9.42
C GLN A 265 15.53 9.58 -8.19
N THR A 266 16.20 10.71 -8.39
CA THR A 266 16.23 11.81 -7.43
C THR A 266 15.73 13.07 -8.11
N SER A 267 14.84 13.80 -7.44
CA SER A 267 14.21 14.99 -7.99
C SER A 267 14.02 16.08 -6.95
N ILE A 268 13.91 17.31 -7.42
CA ILE A 268 13.48 18.45 -6.62
C ILE A 268 12.25 19.03 -7.30
N GLU A 269 11.16 19.19 -6.56
CA GLU A 269 9.96 19.86 -7.05
C GLU A 269 9.91 21.28 -6.52
N LEU A 270 9.71 22.22 -7.45
CA LEU A 270 9.54 23.64 -7.17
C LEU A 270 8.11 24.03 -7.51
N ARG A 271 7.33 24.46 -6.53
CA ARG A 271 5.97 24.97 -6.75
C ARG A 271 5.98 26.48 -6.74
N PHE A 272 5.50 27.09 -7.82
CA PHE A 272 5.46 28.54 -8.01
C PHE A 272 4.06 29.13 -7.76
N SER A 273 3.99 30.46 -7.69
CA SER A 273 2.72 31.21 -7.62
C SER A 273 1.90 31.07 -8.92
N THR A 274 2.56 30.78 -10.03
CA THR A 274 1.96 30.58 -11.36
C THR A 274 2.90 29.76 -12.24
N SER A 275 2.43 29.31 -13.41
CA SER A 275 3.18 28.39 -14.28
C SER A 275 4.46 29.01 -14.84
N VAL A 276 5.56 28.25 -14.79
CA VAL A 276 6.86 28.66 -15.32
C VAL A 276 7.33 27.65 -16.36
N ALA A 277 7.57 28.11 -17.58
CA ALA A 277 8.06 27.27 -18.67
C ALA A 277 9.43 26.66 -18.32
N ALA A 278 9.57 25.34 -18.51
CA ALA A 278 10.77 24.58 -18.17
C ALA A 278 12.06 25.15 -18.78
N ALA A 279 12.00 25.60 -20.04
CA ALA A 279 13.14 26.20 -20.73
C ALA A 279 13.58 27.54 -20.13
N SER A 280 12.64 28.33 -19.60
CA SER A 280 12.93 29.59 -18.90
C SER A 280 13.57 29.30 -17.55
N LEU A 281 12.97 28.40 -16.76
CA LEU A 281 13.51 27.98 -15.46
C LEU A 281 14.91 27.39 -15.57
N ARG A 282 15.16 26.52 -16.56
CA ARG A 282 16.48 25.89 -16.79
C ARG A 282 17.61 26.90 -17.00
N LYS A 283 17.30 28.09 -17.54
CA LYS A 283 18.27 29.18 -17.77
C LYS A 283 18.47 30.06 -16.53
N HIS A 284 17.49 30.13 -15.65
CA HIS A 284 17.49 31.01 -14.47
C HIS A 284 17.77 30.28 -13.15
N LEU A 285 17.80 28.95 -13.15
CA LEU A 285 18.12 28.13 -11.99
C LEU A 285 19.59 27.73 -11.99
N GLN A 286 20.25 27.99 -10.87
CA GLN A 286 21.59 27.48 -10.57
C GLN A 286 21.53 26.58 -9.32
N ILE A 287 22.20 25.44 -9.40
CA ILE A 287 22.29 24.45 -8.32
C ILE A 287 23.75 24.34 -7.88
N THR A 288 23.99 24.35 -6.57
CA THR A 288 25.32 24.17 -5.97
C THR A 288 25.29 23.07 -4.92
N PRO A 289 26.17 22.04 -4.96
CA PRO A 289 27.21 21.79 -5.97
C PRO A 289 26.64 21.64 -7.39
N GLY A 290 27.40 22.11 -8.39
CA GLY A 290 26.97 22.09 -9.79
C GLY A 290 26.86 20.67 -10.33
N LEU A 291 25.77 20.38 -11.05
CA LEU A 291 25.49 19.10 -11.69
C LEU A 291 24.63 19.30 -12.95
N ASP A 292 24.59 18.27 -13.80
CA ASP A 292 23.69 18.24 -14.95
C ASP A 292 22.28 17.86 -14.51
N PHE A 293 21.30 18.68 -14.95
CA PHE A 293 19.89 18.47 -14.65
C PHE A 293 19.00 18.82 -15.83
N THR A 294 17.84 18.18 -15.86
CA THR A 294 16.71 18.47 -16.74
C THR A 294 15.58 19.10 -15.93
N VAL A 295 14.70 19.84 -16.62
CA VAL A 295 13.53 20.48 -16.02
C VAL A 295 12.32 20.08 -16.85
N SER A 296 11.27 19.65 -16.17
CA SER A 296 9.92 19.53 -16.71
C SER A 296 8.98 20.40 -15.90
N SER A 297 7.97 21.00 -16.53
CA SER A 297 6.95 21.80 -15.85
C SER A 297 5.57 21.28 -16.18
N HIS A 298 4.70 21.18 -15.17
CA HIS A 298 3.27 20.91 -15.30
C HIS A 298 2.49 21.84 -14.38
N GLY A 299 1.69 22.73 -14.97
CA GLY A 299 1.02 23.79 -14.23
C GLY A 299 2.00 24.61 -13.40
N ARG A 300 1.70 24.74 -12.11
CA ARG A 300 2.50 25.53 -11.16
C ARG A 300 3.73 24.80 -10.60
N THR A 301 3.94 23.55 -10.98
CA THR A 301 5.02 22.71 -10.46
C THR A 301 6.07 22.46 -11.53
N ALA A 302 7.33 22.71 -11.19
CA ALA A 302 8.47 22.33 -11.99
C ALA A 302 9.28 21.24 -11.29
N THR A 303 9.50 20.13 -11.97
CA THR A 303 10.31 19.01 -11.49
C THR A 303 11.71 19.11 -12.10
N ILE A 304 12.71 19.12 -11.24
CA ILE A 304 14.12 19.13 -11.59
C ILE A 304 14.64 17.72 -11.39
N ASN A 305 15.06 17.06 -12.47
CA ASN A 305 15.66 15.74 -12.40
C ASN A 305 17.16 15.86 -12.63
N GLY A 306 17.93 15.26 -11.74
CA GLY A 306 19.40 15.28 -11.79
C GLY A 306 19.95 14.15 -10.93
N ASN A 307 21.26 13.92 -11.00
CA ASN A 307 21.92 12.91 -10.17
C ASN A 307 22.26 13.49 -8.79
N PHE A 308 21.22 13.91 -8.05
CA PHE A 308 21.38 14.46 -6.71
C PHE A 308 21.82 13.36 -5.76
N GLN A 309 22.77 13.65 -4.89
CA GLN A 309 23.27 12.69 -3.91
C GLN A 309 22.32 12.67 -2.70
N PRO A 310 21.73 11.51 -2.34
CA PRO A 310 20.91 11.39 -1.14
C PRO A 310 21.67 11.85 0.12
N GLY A 311 20.96 12.50 1.05
CA GLY A 311 21.54 13.06 2.27
C GLY A 311 22.44 14.29 2.09
N SER A 312 22.70 14.73 0.85
CA SER A 312 23.53 15.89 0.58
C SER A 312 22.71 17.20 0.58
N MET A 313 23.38 18.28 0.99
CA MET A 313 22.81 19.64 0.94
C MET A 313 23.07 20.29 -0.42
N TYR A 314 22.02 20.89 -0.98
CA TYR A 314 22.10 21.68 -2.20
C TYR A 314 21.56 23.10 -1.97
N SER A 315 22.23 24.08 -2.58
CA SER A 315 21.76 25.46 -2.66
C SER A 315 21.18 25.70 -4.05
N LEU A 316 19.92 26.16 -4.08
CA LEU A 316 19.22 26.54 -5.30
C LEU A 316 19.13 28.07 -5.36
N ALA A 317 19.64 28.65 -6.44
CA ALA A 317 19.56 30.07 -6.71
C ALA A 317 18.69 30.31 -7.96
N LEU A 318 17.60 31.03 -7.78
CA LEU A 318 16.75 31.54 -8.85
C LEU A 318 17.17 32.98 -9.16
N MET A 319 17.64 33.20 -10.38
CA MET A 319 18.09 34.51 -10.84
C MET A 319 16.91 35.45 -11.06
N GLN A 320 17.12 36.73 -10.72
CA GLN A 320 16.18 37.81 -11.02
C GLN A 320 15.81 37.83 -12.50
N GLY A 321 14.55 38.17 -12.81
CA GLY A 321 14.06 38.29 -14.17
C GLY A 321 13.46 37.00 -14.75
N LEU A 322 13.40 35.91 -13.96
CA LEU A 322 12.60 34.74 -14.32
C LEU A 322 11.13 35.16 -14.53
N THR A 323 10.64 34.97 -15.75
CA THR A 323 9.27 35.29 -16.16
C THR A 323 8.42 34.03 -16.26
N ALA A 324 7.22 34.11 -15.72
CA ALA A 324 6.20 33.08 -15.77
C ALA A 324 5.33 33.22 -17.03
N GLU A 325 4.48 32.24 -17.31
CA GLU A 325 3.69 32.21 -18.55
C GLU A 325 2.59 33.28 -18.59
N ASP A 326 2.10 33.72 -17.43
CA ASP A 326 1.15 34.83 -17.30
C ASP A 326 1.81 36.22 -17.20
N GLY A 327 3.14 36.28 -17.36
CA GLY A 327 3.92 37.51 -17.33
C GLY A 327 4.36 37.93 -15.93
N ALA A 328 4.02 37.19 -14.86
CA ALA A 328 4.58 37.43 -13.55
C ALA A 328 6.12 37.32 -13.57
N THR A 329 6.81 38.15 -12.79
CA THR A 329 8.28 38.17 -12.80
C THR A 329 8.88 38.05 -11.41
N LEU A 330 10.01 37.37 -11.32
CA LEU A 330 10.81 37.30 -10.09
C LEU A 330 11.61 38.60 -9.96
N THR A 331 11.16 39.48 -9.08
CA THR A 331 11.67 40.86 -8.95
C THR A 331 13.02 40.95 -8.24
N ALA A 332 13.40 39.94 -7.46
CA ALA A 332 14.68 39.86 -6.76
C ALA A 332 15.22 38.42 -6.82
N PRO A 333 16.55 38.21 -6.84
CA PRO A 333 17.10 36.86 -6.80
C PRO A 333 16.67 36.15 -5.50
N PHE A 334 16.35 34.87 -5.61
CA PHE A 334 15.95 34.03 -4.48
C PHE A 334 16.96 32.89 -4.31
N THR A 335 17.37 32.62 -3.07
CA THR A 335 18.27 31.49 -2.78
C THR A 335 17.73 30.72 -1.59
N THR A 336 17.70 29.39 -1.71
CA THR A 336 17.31 28.49 -0.63
C THR A 336 18.24 27.29 -0.58
N SER A 337 18.37 26.70 0.60
CA SER A 337 19.11 25.44 0.79
C SER A 337 18.13 24.32 1.10
N LEU A 338 18.36 23.15 0.49
CA LEU A 338 17.54 21.97 0.61
C LEU A 338 18.43 20.77 0.89
N ALA A 339 18.02 19.92 1.83
CA ALA A 339 18.62 18.61 2.05
C ALA A 339 17.91 17.60 1.14
N MET A 340 18.65 16.83 0.36
CA MET A 340 18.07 15.64 -0.25
C MET A 340 17.79 14.61 0.84
N PRO A 341 16.62 13.97 0.85
CA PRO A 341 16.36 12.91 1.80
C PRO A 341 17.37 11.77 1.64
N ASN A 342 17.66 11.06 2.73
CA ASN A 342 18.36 9.78 2.63
C ASN A 342 17.40 8.75 2.04
N LEU A 343 17.95 7.77 1.32
CA LEU A 343 17.15 6.63 0.90
C LEU A 343 16.69 5.85 2.13
N GLU A 344 15.42 5.46 2.15
CA GLU A 344 14.90 4.62 3.22
C GLU A 344 15.63 3.25 3.25
N PRO A 345 15.87 2.68 4.44
CA PRO A 345 16.43 1.35 4.57
C PRO A 345 15.62 0.33 3.77
N SER A 346 16.28 -0.41 2.88
CA SER A 346 15.60 -1.42 2.07
C SER A 346 16.55 -2.54 1.68
N VAL A 347 15.98 -3.71 1.42
CA VAL A 347 16.67 -4.87 0.86
C VAL A 347 15.74 -5.50 -0.17
N ASP A 348 16.30 -5.96 -1.28
CA ASP A 348 15.57 -6.62 -2.36
C ASP A 348 16.45 -7.67 -3.03
N PHE A 349 15.86 -8.60 -3.76
CA PHE A 349 16.60 -9.52 -4.62
C PHE A 349 17.17 -8.76 -5.82
N ALA A 350 18.44 -9.01 -6.16
CA ALA A 350 19.10 -8.33 -7.28
C ALA A 350 18.55 -8.76 -8.65
N ALA A 351 17.79 -9.85 -8.69
CA ALA A 351 17.15 -10.36 -9.90
C ALA A 351 15.78 -10.92 -9.56
N ARG A 352 14.81 -10.65 -10.44
CA ARG A 352 13.49 -11.27 -10.38
C ARG A 352 13.52 -12.65 -11.03
N GLY A 353 12.72 -13.57 -10.49
CA GLY A 353 12.55 -14.89 -11.05
C GLY A 353 11.77 -15.82 -10.15
N MET A 354 11.25 -16.88 -10.74
CA MET A 354 10.46 -17.89 -10.03
C MET A 354 11.26 -19.16 -9.70
N PHE A 355 12.34 -19.42 -10.46
CA PHE A 355 13.08 -20.67 -10.38
C PHE A 355 14.53 -20.41 -10.00
N LEU A 356 14.97 -21.08 -8.93
CA LEU A 356 16.37 -21.19 -8.59
C LEU A 356 16.95 -22.44 -9.26
N PRO A 357 18.04 -22.32 -10.05
CA PRO A 357 18.67 -23.49 -10.64
C PRO A 357 19.21 -24.39 -9.54
N LYS A 358 18.98 -25.70 -9.68
CA LYS A 358 19.46 -26.71 -8.74
C LYS A 358 20.99 -26.84 -8.75
N ASP A 359 21.59 -26.60 -9.91
CA ASP A 359 23.03 -26.65 -10.15
C ASP A 359 23.59 -25.23 -10.21
N GLY A 360 24.75 -24.99 -9.59
CA GLY A 360 25.40 -23.68 -9.55
C GLY A 360 26.01 -23.38 -8.19
N ALA A 361 26.31 -22.11 -7.92
CA ALA A 361 26.94 -21.67 -6.68
C ALA A 361 25.99 -21.67 -5.47
N GLY A 362 24.67 -21.85 -5.67
CA GLY A 362 23.68 -21.80 -4.58
C GLY A 362 23.61 -20.43 -3.90
N GLN A 363 23.88 -19.36 -4.64
CA GLN A 363 23.91 -17.99 -4.12
C GLN A 363 22.73 -17.21 -4.69
N ILE A 364 22.10 -16.40 -3.84
CA ILE A 364 21.06 -15.45 -4.21
C ILE A 364 21.63 -14.06 -3.97
N ALA A 365 21.68 -13.26 -5.03
CA ALA A 365 22.16 -11.89 -4.93
C ALA A 365 21.04 -11.00 -4.36
N VAL A 366 21.42 -10.12 -3.43
CA VAL A 366 20.54 -9.10 -2.83
C VAL A 366 21.16 -7.73 -3.01
N GLU A 367 20.31 -6.73 -3.21
CA GLU A 367 20.66 -5.32 -3.19
C GLU A 367 20.08 -4.68 -1.94
N TYR A 368 20.84 -3.82 -1.28
CA TYR A 368 20.41 -3.20 -0.05
C TYR A 368 20.84 -1.74 0.02
N VAL A 369 20.07 -0.96 0.77
CA VAL A 369 20.28 0.47 0.97
C VAL A 369 20.12 0.75 2.45
N ASN A 370 21.08 1.48 3.05
CA ASN A 370 21.03 1.98 4.43
C ASN A 370 20.65 0.95 5.51
N THR A 371 20.90 -0.34 5.26
CA THR A 371 20.68 -1.43 6.23
C THR A 371 21.91 -2.32 6.37
N LYS A 372 22.07 -2.94 7.54
CA LYS A 372 23.15 -3.90 7.88
C LYS A 372 22.63 -5.30 8.18
N SER A 373 21.32 -5.45 8.27
CA SER A 373 20.63 -6.71 8.58
C SER A 373 19.48 -6.88 7.60
N LEU A 374 19.11 -8.13 7.33
CA LEU A 374 17.97 -8.47 6.50
C LEU A 374 17.26 -9.64 7.16
N GLU A 375 15.94 -9.67 7.11
CA GLU A 375 15.19 -10.86 7.48
C GLU A 375 14.98 -11.71 6.22
N LEU A 376 15.44 -12.95 6.24
CA LEU A 376 15.18 -13.92 5.18
C LEU A 376 14.18 -14.95 5.68
N THR A 377 13.06 -15.05 4.98
CA THR A 377 12.01 -16.03 5.22
C THR A 377 11.91 -16.98 4.03
N VAL A 378 11.85 -18.29 4.29
CA VAL A 378 11.61 -19.32 3.27
C VAL A 378 10.29 -20.00 3.56
N CYS A 379 9.37 -19.93 2.60
CA CYS A 379 8.08 -20.60 2.68
C CYS A 379 8.03 -21.81 1.76
N ARG A 380 7.48 -22.91 2.25
CA ARG A 380 7.15 -24.09 1.46
C ARG A 380 5.71 -23.98 0.98
N ILE A 381 5.53 -23.94 -0.33
CA ILE A 381 4.22 -24.07 -0.98
C ILE A 381 3.72 -25.50 -0.82
N PHE A 382 2.45 -25.67 -0.45
CA PHE A 382 1.87 -27.00 -0.35
C PHE A 382 1.74 -27.63 -1.75
N PRO A 383 2.04 -28.92 -1.93
CA PRO A 383 2.08 -29.54 -3.26
C PRO A 383 0.79 -29.40 -4.08
N ASN A 384 -0.38 -29.42 -3.41
CA ASN A 384 -1.70 -29.23 -4.01
C ASN A 384 -1.97 -27.79 -4.46
N ASN A 385 -1.21 -26.80 -3.98
CA ASN A 385 -1.39 -25.39 -4.28
C ASN A 385 -0.44 -24.85 -5.34
N LEU A 386 0.42 -25.70 -5.92
CA LEU A 386 1.34 -25.27 -6.98
C LEU A 386 0.60 -24.67 -8.18
N VAL A 387 -0.53 -25.26 -8.59
CA VAL A 387 -1.34 -24.72 -9.70
C VAL A 387 -1.91 -23.35 -9.37
N ALA A 388 -2.42 -23.16 -8.15
CA ALA A 388 -2.96 -21.89 -7.68
C ALA A 388 -1.87 -20.80 -7.63
N LEU A 389 -0.67 -21.14 -7.15
CA LEU A 389 0.48 -20.23 -7.19
C LEU A 389 0.73 -19.71 -8.62
N PHE A 390 0.76 -20.58 -9.63
CA PHE A 390 0.98 -20.13 -11.01
C PHE A 390 -0.20 -19.36 -11.62
N GLN A 391 -1.42 -19.52 -11.10
CA GLN A 391 -2.58 -18.74 -11.53
C GLN A 391 -2.60 -17.35 -10.90
N ASP A 392 -2.29 -17.26 -9.60
CA ASP A 392 -2.31 -16.02 -8.82
C ASP A 392 -1.04 -15.17 -9.03
N TYR A 393 0.12 -15.81 -9.17
CA TYR A 393 1.44 -15.16 -9.31
C TYR A 393 2.02 -15.20 -10.73
N GLY A 394 1.36 -15.94 -11.65
CA GLY A 394 1.84 -16.38 -12.96
C GLY A 394 2.94 -15.55 -13.65
N TYR A 395 2.56 -14.75 -14.64
CA TYR A 395 3.50 -13.85 -15.33
C TYR A 395 3.67 -12.50 -14.61
N SER A 396 2.85 -12.23 -13.59
CA SER A 396 2.93 -10.99 -12.81
C SER A 396 4.23 -10.91 -12.00
N VAL A 397 4.85 -12.04 -11.61
CA VAL A 397 6.18 -12.03 -10.97
C VAL A 397 7.29 -11.43 -11.85
N PHE A 398 7.04 -11.27 -13.15
CA PHE A 398 7.95 -10.65 -14.10
C PHE A 398 7.57 -9.19 -14.44
N ASP A 399 6.48 -8.67 -13.87
CA ASP A 399 6.04 -7.30 -14.05
C ASP A 399 6.83 -6.34 -13.13
N ASP A 400 7.01 -5.10 -13.57
CA ASP A 400 7.75 -4.09 -12.82
C ASP A 400 7.02 -3.62 -11.56
N ASP A 401 5.69 -3.74 -11.55
CA ASP A 401 4.79 -3.26 -10.49
C ASP A 401 4.40 -4.35 -9.48
N TYR A 402 5.00 -5.55 -9.55
CA TYR A 402 4.62 -6.67 -8.70
C TYR A 402 5.22 -6.58 -7.29
N ALA A 403 4.39 -6.21 -6.30
CA ALA A 403 4.74 -6.08 -4.88
C ALA A 403 4.24 -7.27 -4.03
N GLY A 404 4.59 -8.49 -4.43
CA GLY A 404 4.26 -9.69 -3.66
C GLY A 404 5.27 -9.93 -2.52
N ASP A 405 5.06 -9.29 -1.37
CA ASP A 405 6.01 -9.33 -0.24
C ASP A 405 5.93 -10.61 0.61
N TRP A 406 4.91 -11.47 0.41
CA TRP A 406 4.76 -12.72 1.16
C TRP A 406 4.02 -13.81 0.38
N VAL A 407 4.20 -15.05 0.84
CA VAL A 407 3.39 -16.21 0.43
C VAL A 407 2.12 -16.24 1.31
N PRO A 408 0.91 -16.16 0.73
CA PRO A 408 -0.34 -16.29 1.46
C PRO A 408 -0.39 -17.62 2.21
N GLU A 409 -0.85 -17.59 3.46
CA GLU A 409 -0.90 -18.78 4.34
C GLU A 409 -1.69 -19.95 3.74
N HIS A 410 -2.67 -19.67 2.87
CA HIS A 410 -3.45 -20.71 2.21
C HIS A 410 -2.69 -21.43 1.10
N LEU A 411 -1.61 -20.82 0.56
CA LEU A 411 -0.75 -21.42 -0.47
C LEU A 411 0.42 -22.20 0.13
N GLY A 412 0.95 -21.77 1.28
CA GLY A 412 2.11 -22.39 1.90
C GLY A 412 2.36 -21.95 3.34
N SER A 413 3.45 -22.45 3.91
CA SER A 413 3.87 -22.16 5.29
C SER A 413 5.36 -21.84 5.36
N GLU A 414 5.73 -20.96 6.29
CA GLU A 414 7.13 -20.68 6.61
C GLU A 414 7.83 -21.96 7.14
N ILE A 415 9.01 -22.24 6.61
CA ILE A 415 9.86 -23.36 7.04
C ILE A 415 11.22 -22.91 7.59
N PHE A 416 11.59 -21.64 7.39
CA PHE A 416 12.85 -21.09 7.86
C PHE A 416 12.77 -19.56 7.92
N ARG A 417 13.38 -18.99 8.97
CA ARG A 417 13.54 -17.54 9.16
C ARG A 417 14.89 -17.25 9.80
N THR A 418 15.57 -16.19 9.36
CA THR A 418 16.83 -15.71 9.92
C THR A 418 16.99 -14.20 9.73
N THR A 419 17.84 -13.55 10.53
CA THR A 419 18.07 -12.09 10.56
C THR A 419 19.55 -11.74 10.44
#